data_AF-A0AAD4XB56-F1
#
_entry.id   AF-A0AAD4XB56-F1
#
_cell.length_a   1.000
_cell.length_b   1.000
_cell.length_c   1.000
_cell.angle_alpha   90.00
_cell.angle_beta   90.00
_cell.angle_gamma   90.00
#
_symmetry.space_group_name_H-M   'P 1'
#
loop_
_entity.id
_entity.type
_entity.pdbx_description
1 polymer ?
#
loop_
_entity_poly.entity_id
_entity_poly.type
_entity_poly.pdbx_seq_one_letter_code
_entity_poly.pdbx_strand_id
1 'polypeptide(L)'
;MEEPRNSSFCRLGHMDLQISSLTLKHLQVVDFVSKTSSKVKIDAPNLVYFKCRDYMSKWYVLENLASLVTADIDMRATKEEVAKIKEYAKNNWLLISAFSSVKELRVTEGFLSICS
;
A
#
# COMPACT_ATOMS: atom_id res chain seq x y z
N MET A 1 -5.68 -21.15 -9.48
CA MET A 1 -6.39 -19.87 -9.22
C MET A 1 -6.11 -18.98 -10.41
N GLU A 2 -7.11 -18.69 -11.24
CA GLU A 2 -6.96 -17.76 -12.37
C GLU A 2 -6.89 -16.32 -11.83
N GLU A 3 -5.94 -15.52 -12.32
CA GLU A 3 -5.91 -14.08 -12.04
C GLU A 3 -7.14 -13.41 -12.70
N PRO A 4 -7.91 -12.58 -11.98
CA PRO A 4 -9.07 -11.91 -12.55
C PRO A 4 -8.65 -10.96 -13.68
N ARG A 5 -9.43 -10.92 -14.77
CA ARG A 5 -9.15 -10.16 -16.02
C ARG A 5 -8.76 -8.67 -15.87
N ASN A 6 -8.92 -8.06 -14.69
CA ASN A 6 -8.54 -6.68 -14.36
C ASN A 6 -7.72 -6.60 -13.05
N SER A 7 -6.72 -7.46 -12.90
CA SER A 7 -5.72 -7.35 -11.82
C SER A 7 -4.39 -6.82 -12.32
N SER A 8 -3.81 -5.89 -11.56
CA SER A 8 -2.43 -5.44 -11.77
C SER A 8 -1.54 -5.87 -10.60
N PHE A 9 -0.34 -6.35 -10.93
CA PHE A 9 0.72 -6.69 -9.99
C PHE A 9 1.93 -5.78 -10.24
N CYS A 10 2.37 -5.07 -9.20
CA CYS A 10 3.49 -4.14 -9.31
C CYS A 10 4.60 -4.51 -8.32
N ARG A 11 5.83 -4.62 -8.82
CA ARG A 11 7.06 -4.59 -8.02
C ARG A 11 7.67 -3.21 -8.13
N LEU A 12 7.87 -2.57 -6.99
CA LEU A 12 8.49 -1.26 -6.91
C LEU A 12 10.02 -1.43 -6.89
N GLY A 13 10.72 -0.47 -7.48
CA GLY A 13 12.17 -0.31 -7.40
C GLY A 13 12.52 1.02 -6.75
N HIS A 14 13.65 1.62 -7.15
CA HIS A 14 14.04 3.00 -6.74
C HIS A 14 13.20 4.12 -7.39
N MET A 15 12.01 3.83 -7.92
CA MET A 15 11.21 4.80 -8.68
C MET A 15 9.86 5.06 -8.02
N ASP A 16 9.35 6.28 -8.22
CA ASP A 16 7.98 6.64 -7.88
C ASP A 16 7.00 5.89 -8.81
N LEU A 17 5.91 5.40 -8.23
CA LEU A 17 4.85 4.72 -8.96
C LEU A 17 3.59 5.56 -8.97
N GLN A 18 3.02 5.74 -10.15
CA GLN A 18 1.71 6.34 -10.32
C GLN A 18 0.79 5.39 -11.07
N ILE A 19 -0.33 5.05 -10.44
CA ILE A 19 -1.40 4.24 -11.04
C ILE A 19 -2.64 5.11 -11.12
N SER A 20 -3.16 5.29 -12.32
CA SER A 20 -4.43 5.96 -12.56
C SER A 20 -5.29 5.06 -13.45
N SER A 21 -6.41 4.55 -12.94
CA SER A 21 -7.26 3.66 -13.72
C SER A 21 -8.71 3.67 -13.26
N LEU A 22 -9.61 3.86 -14.22
CA LEU A 22 -11.05 3.77 -14.01
C LEU A 22 -11.59 2.34 -14.07
N THR A 23 -10.83 1.38 -14.59
CA THR A 23 -11.31 0.01 -14.82
C THR A 23 -10.69 -1.01 -13.88
N LEU A 24 -9.66 -0.60 -13.12
CA LEU A 24 -8.94 -1.43 -12.18
C LEU A 24 -9.84 -1.80 -11.00
N LYS A 25 -10.01 -3.10 -10.76
CA LYS A 25 -10.82 -3.63 -9.66
C LYS A 25 -9.96 -4.25 -8.55
N HIS A 26 -8.82 -4.82 -8.91
CA HIS A 26 -7.93 -5.50 -7.99
C HIS A 26 -6.50 -4.99 -8.19
N LEU A 27 -5.87 -4.52 -7.11
CA LEU A 27 -4.49 -4.04 -7.13
C LEU A 27 -3.68 -4.74 -6.04
N GLN A 28 -2.53 -5.27 -6.42
CA GLN A 28 -1.56 -5.85 -5.51
C GLN A 28 -0.20 -5.17 -5.68
N VAL A 29 0.29 -4.55 -4.61
CA VAL A 29 1.63 -3.97 -4.51
C VAL A 29 2.43 -4.84 -3.56
N VAL A 30 3.54 -5.40 -4.06
CA VAL A 30 4.45 -6.24 -3.26
C VAL A 30 5.88 -5.82 -3.54
N ASP A 31 6.50 -5.15 -2.57
CA ASP A 31 7.91 -4.78 -2.65
C ASP A 31 8.60 -4.87 -1.29
N PHE A 32 9.44 -5.90 -1.13
CA PHE A 32 10.33 -6.06 0.02
C PHE A 32 11.80 -5.87 -0.36
N VAL A 33 12.07 -5.29 -1.53
CA VAL A 33 13.43 -5.14 -2.07
C VAL A 33 13.94 -3.72 -1.86
N SER A 34 13.10 -2.72 -2.07
CA SER A 34 13.51 -1.31 -1.98
C SER A 34 13.26 -0.73 -0.58
N LYS A 35 14.35 -0.44 0.15
CA LYS A 35 14.32 0.26 1.46
C LYS A 35 14.31 1.79 1.33
N THR A 36 14.23 2.32 0.11
CA THR A 36 14.29 3.76 -0.12
C THR A 36 12.91 4.38 -0.11
N SER A 37 12.83 5.62 0.38
CA SER A 37 11.62 6.43 0.36
C SER A 37 11.20 6.75 -1.07
N SER A 38 10.37 5.89 -1.67
CA SER A 38 9.68 6.16 -2.93
C SER A 38 8.23 6.53 -2.68
N LYS A 39 7.65 7.27 -3.63
CA LYS A 39 6.24 7.69 -3.58
C LYS A 39 5.39 6.76 -4.44
N VAL A 40 4.29 6.30 -3.86
CA VAL A 40 3.27 5.49 -4.54
C VAL A 40 1.97 6.28 -4.56
N LYS A 41 1.55 6.71 -5.74
CA LYS A 41 0.26 7.38 -5.96
C LYS A 41 -0.71 6.45 -6.68
N ILE A 42 -1.89 6.25 -6.12
CA ILE A 42 -2.95 5.40 -6.70
C ILE A 42 -4.23 6.22 -6.78
N ASP A 43 -4.80 6.32 -7.96
CA ASP A 43 -6.09 6.94 -8.26
C ASP A 43 -6.97 5.94 -9.01
N ALA A 44 -7.89 5.29 -8.31
CA ALA A 44 -8.65 4.17 -8.84
C ALA A 44 -10.08 4.09 -8.23
N PRO A 45 -11.05 4.85 -8.77
CA PRO A 45 -12.40 4.97 -8.20
C PRO A 45 -13.20 3.67 -8.16
N ASN A 46 -12.89 2.74 -9.07
CA ASN A 46 -13.57 1.44 -9.17
C ASN A 46 -12.76 0.29 -8.56
N LEU A 47 -11.70 0.61 -7.80
CA LEU A 47 -10.92 -0.38 -7.08
C LEU A 47 -11.77 -0.98 -5.95
N VAL A 48 -11.88 -2.30 -5.92
CA VAL A 48 -12.69 -3.04 -4.94
C VAL A 48 -11.81 -3.75 -3.91
N TYR A 49 -10.64 -4.22 -4.35
CA TYR A 49 -9.69 -4.94 -3.52
C TYR A 49 -8.29 -4.34 -3.66
N PHE A 50 -7.67 -4.04 -2.51
CA PHE A 50 -6.31 -3.56 -2.43
C PHE A 50 -5.47 -4.46 -1.53
N LYS A 51 -4.30 -4.86 -2.00
CA LYS A 51 -3.30 -5.55 -1.17
C LYS A 51 -1.98 -4.82 -1.25
N CYS A 52 -1.41 -4.51 -0.09
CA CYS A 52 -0.12 -3.87 0.03
C CYS A 52 0.79 -4.67 0.94
N ARG A 53 1.95 -5.05 0.41
CA ARG A 53 3.03 -5.70 1.14
C ARG A 53 4.33 -4.93 0.90
N ASP A 54 4.75 -4.12 1.85
CA ASP A 54 5.85 -3.16 1.63
C ASP A 54 6.55 -2.71 2.93
N TYR A 55 7.54 -1.82 2.82
CA TYR A 55 8.16 -1.10 3.92
C TYR A 55 7.44 0.21 4.25
N MET A 56 7.52 0.61 5.53
CA MET A 56 6.92 1.85 6.05
C MET A 56 7.65 3.13 5.59
N SER A 57 8.86 3.02 5.05
CA SER A 57 9.62 4.17 4.55
C SER A 57 9.02 4.83 3.32
N LYS A 58 8.10 4.16 2.63
CA LYS A 58 7.48 4.67 1.40
C LYS A 58 6.27 5.53 1.67
N TRP A 59 6.09 6.51 0.79
CA TRP A 59 4.99 7.44 0.87
C TRP A 59 3.81 6.98 0.00
N TYR A 60 2.73 6.54 0.64
CA TYR A 60 1.50 6.13 -0.06
C TYR A 60 0.48 7.27 -0.11
N VAL A 61 0.04 7.63 -1.32
CA VAL A 61 -1.09 8.53 -1.58
C VAL A 61 -2.16 7.75 -2.32
N LEU A 62 -3.25 7.45 -1.61
CA LEU A 62 -4.43 6.83 -2.19
C LEU A 62 -5.50 7.89 -2.38
N GLU A 63 -5.86 8.15 -3.63
CA GLU A 63 -6.88 9.10 -4.04
C GLU A 63 -8.06 8.33 -4.68
N ASN A 64 -9.27 8.86 -4.49
CA ASN A 64 -10.50 8.36 -5.12
C ASN A 64 -10.67 6.84 -4.98
N LEU A 65 -10.87 6.33 -3.76
CA LEU A 65 -11.10 4.91 -3.47
C LEU A 65 -12.57 4.61 -3.15
N ALA A 66 -13.51 5.28 -3.81
CA ALA A 66 -14.93 5.24 -3.47
C ALA A 66 -15.54 3.83 -3.44
N SER A 67 -15.01 2.91 -4.26
CA SER A 67 -15.51 1.54 -4.37
C SER A 67 -14.72 0.53 -3.53
N LEU A 68 -13.72 0.95 -2.74
CA LEU A 68 -12.84 0.03 -2.05
C LEU A 68 -13.59 -0.68 -0.93
N VAL A 69 -13.69 -2.01 -1.04
CA VAL A 69 -14.41 -2.84 -0.07
C VAL A 69 -13.44 -3.48 0.91
N THR A 70 -12.34 -4.03 0.40
CA THR A 70 -11.39 -4.82 1.18
C THR A 70 -9.97 -4.31 0.96
N ALA A 71 -9.25 -4.09 2.06
CA ALA A 71 -7.83 -3.78 2.06
C ALA A 71 -7.05 -4.81 2.90
N ASP A 72 -5.96 -5.35 2.37
CA ASP A 72 -5.03 -6.27 3.05
C ASP A 72 -3.63 -5.62 3.13
N ILE A 73 -3.20 -5.27 4.33
CA ILE A 73 -1.99 -4.48 4.57
C ILE A 73 -0.96 -5.28 5.40
N ASP A 74 0.25 -5.41 4.87
CA ASP A 74 1.46 -5.92 5.50
C ASP A 74 2.57 -4.88 5.30
N MET A 75 2.76 -3.98 6.27
CA MET A 75 3.82 -2.97 6.20
C MET A 75 4.84 -3.19 7.30
N ARG A 76 6.10 -3.33 6.90
CA ARG A 76 7.20 -3.68 7.80
C ARG A 76 8.12 -2.48 8.02
N ALA A 77 8.78 -2.45 9.16
CA ALA A 77 9.83 -1.48 9.44
C ALA A 77 11.19 -2.19 9.47
N THR A 78 12.24 -1.57 8.95
CA THR A 78 13.62 -1.99 9.24
C THR A 78 14.13 -1.32 10.52
N LYS A 79 15.21 -1.85 11.10
CA LYS A 79 15.84 -1.23 12.29
C LYS A 79 16.24 0.23 12.05
N GLU A 80 16.70 0.55 10.85
CA GLU A 80 17.06 1.91 10.45
C GLU A 80 15.84 2.84 10.36
N GLU A 81 14.69 2.29 9.96
CA GLU A 81 13.43 3.04 9.85
C GLU A 81 12.80 3.32 11.22
N VAL A 82 13.01 2.43 12.21
CA VAL A 82 12.52 2.64 13.59
C VAL A 82 13.06 3.94 14.18
N ALA A 83 14.31 4.31 13.87
CA ALA A 83 14.89 5.59 14.32
C ALA A 83 14.16 6.82 13.74
N LYS A 84 13.49 6.66 12.59
CA LYS A 84 12.74 7.70 11.87
C LYS A 84 11.23 7.49 11.93
N ILE A 85 10.75 6.60 12.81
CA ILE A 85 9.35 6.16 12.84
C ILE A 85 8.35 7.31 13.05
N LYS A 86 8.75 8.39 13.72
CA LYS A 86 7.89 9.59 13.89
C LYS A 86 7.58 10.25 12.55
N GLU A 87 8.53 10.27 11.62
CA GLU A 87 8.36 10.80 10.27
C GLU A 87 7.45 9.89 9.45
N TYR A 88 7.70 8.58 9.48
CA TYR A 88 6.90 7.61 8.75
C TYR A 88 5.49 7.41 9.31
N ALA A 89 5.29 7.58 10.62
CA ALA A 89 3.97 7.51 11.25
C ALA A 89 3.02 8.59 10.70
N LYS A 90 3.54 9.79 10.43
CA LYS A 90 2.76 10.86 9.78
C LYS A 90 2.32 10.49 8.37
N ASN A 91 3.18 9.76 7.65
CA ASN A 91 2.94 9.37 6.25
C ASN A 91 1.95 8.19 6.20
N ASN A 92 2.11 7.23 7.10
CA ASN A 92 1.20 6.10 7.27
C ASN A 92 -0.18 6.52 7.79
N TRP A 93 -0.30 7.64 8.50
CA TRP A 93 -1.60 8.17 8.89
C TRP A 93 -2.50 8.47 7.68
N LEU A 94 -1.93 8.97 6.58
CA LEU A 94 -2.70 9.24 5.35
C LEU A 94 -3.23 7.95 4.74
N LEU A 95 -2.42 6.90 4.71
CA LEU A 95 -2.81 5.56 4.27
C LEU A 95 -3.96 5.00 5.12
N ILE A 96 -3.84 5.08 6.45
CA ILE A 96 -4.87 4.61 7.38
C ILE A 96 -6.16 5.42 7.20
N SER A 97 -6.06 6.74 7.01
CA SER A 97 -7.21 7.61 6.77
C SER A 97 -7.93 7.28 5.46
N ALA A 98 -7.21 6.84 4.43
CA ALA A 98 -7.77 6.40 3.16
C ALA A 98 -8.58 5.10 3.30
N PHE A 99 -8.31 4.30 4.34
CA PHE A 99 -9.09 3.11 4.66
C PHE A 99 -10.22 3.36 5.66
N SER A 100 -10.44 4.59 6.11
CA SER A 100 -11.54 4.87 7.05
C SER A 100 -12.94 4.49 6.52
N SER A 101 -13.09 4.40 5.19
CA SER A 101 -14.34 4.04 4.51
C SER A 101 -14.45 2.57 4.09
N VAL A 102 -13.40 1.74 4.26
CA VAL A 102 -13.48 0.34 3.80
C VAL A 102 -14.35 -0.49 4.72
N LYS A 103 -15.10 -1.43 4.13
CA LYS A 103 -15.96 -2.35 4.89
C LYS A 103 -15.13 -3.38 5.66
N GLU A 104 -13.97 -3.74 5.12
CA GLU A 104 -13.09 -4.74 5.70
C GLU A 104 -11.62 -4.33 5.56
N LEU A 105 -10.97 -4.10 6.70
CA LEU A 105 -9.53 -3.88 6.77
C LEU A 105 -8.88 -5.09 7.43
N ARG A 106 -8.01 -5.76 6.69
CA ARG A 106 -7.18 -6.86 7.19
C ARG A 106 -5.77 -6.34 7.36
N VAL A 107 -5.27 -6.48 8.59
CA VAL A 107 -3.90 -6.17 8.94
C VAL A 107 -3.23 -7.49 9.28
N THR A 108 -2.13 -7.79 8.62
CA THR A 108 -1.43 -9.09 8.80
C THR A 108 -0.40 -9.03 9.92
N GLU A 109 0.09 -10.18 10.37
CA GLU A 109 1.10 -10.29 11.45
C GLU A 109 2.40 -9.53 11.16
N GLY A 110 2.72 -9.27 9.89
CA GLY A 110 3.90 -8.50 9.51
C GLY A 110 3.74 -6.99 9.71
N PHE A 111 2.53 -6.49 9.93
CA PHE A 111 2.29 -5.07 10.14
C PHE A 111 2.97 -4.56 11.41
N LEU A 112 3.79 -3.51 11.27
CA LEU A 112 4.65 -2.96 12.34
C LEU A 112 5.74 -3.94 12.84
N SER A 113 5.94 -5.07 12.16
CA SER A 113 7.06 -5.95 12.50
C SER A 113 8.39 -5.29 12.13
N ILE A 114 9.37 -5.40 13.03
CA ILE A 114 10.74 -4.97 12.78
C ILE A 114 11.47 -6.12 12.11
N CYS A 115 11.84 -5.95 10.85
CA CYS A 115 12.65 -6.93 10.12
C CYS A 115 14.13 -6.82 10.51
N SER A 116 14.76 -7.97 10.71
CA SER A 116 16.13 -8.17 11.18
C SER A 116 17.21 -7.61 10.27
#